data_AF-V9IMF2-F1
#
_entry.id   AF-V9IMF2-F1
#
_cell.length_a   1.000
_cell.length_b   1.000
_cell.length_c   1.000
_cell.angle_alpha   90.00
_cell.angle_beta   90.00
_cell.angle_gamma   90.00
#
_symmetry.space_group_name_H-M   'P 1'
#
loop_
_entity.id
_entity.type
_entity.pdbx_description
1 polymer ?
#
loop_
_entity_poly.entity_id
_entity_poly.type
_entity_poly.pdbx_seq_one_letter_code
_entity_poly.pdbx_strand_id
1 'polypeptide(L)'
;MAHYKGAASEAGRAMQLMKKREIAQQEIELRKKKIEDDLKIHNIENKFATHYNAVEQQLKTSTIGLVTLNEMKAKQENIVKERERKLAQKEREKEQEKERALAAKQAEKNKQKKQIQALSFNLYEDEAEFLEGETEKSEILKDNDIGPIIKKIKKNTRCRYKFLT
;
A
#
# COMPACT_ATOMS: atom_id res chain seq x y z
N MET A 1 31.05 14.03 -45.86
CA MET A 1 32.46 13.97 -45.44
C MET A 1 32.49 13.63 -43.94
N ALA A 2 33.09 12.52 -43.53
CA ALA A 2 33.19 12.17 -42.11
C ALA A 2 34.24 13.09 -41.47
N HIS A 3 33.82 13.95 -40.54
CA HIS A 3 34.75 14.77 -39.77
C HIS A 3 35.53 13.87 -38.83
N TYR A 4 36.77 13.54 -39.19
CA TYR A 4 37.70 12.78 -38.36
C TYR A 4 38.07 13.63 -37.14
N LYS A 5 37.43 13.36 -35.99
CA LYS A 5 37.84 13.91 -34.70
C LYS A 5 38.96 13.00 -34.17
N GLY A 6 40.14 13.56 -33.95
CA GLY A 6 41.32 12.79 -33.56
C GLY A 6 41.11 11.98 -32.26
N ALA A 7 41.89 10.91 -32.12
CA ALA A 7 41.82 9.92 -31.02
C ALA A 7 41.80 10.54 -29.61
N ALA A 8 42.43 11.69 -29.41
CA ALA A 8 42.42 12.42 -28.13
C ALA A 8 41.03 12.98 -27.75
N SER A 9 40.23 13.43 -28.73
CA SER A 9 38.88 13.96 -28.50
C SER A 9 37.86 12.82 -28.31
N GLU A 10 38.08 11.67 -28.94
CA GLU A 10 37.21 10.49 -28.80
C GLU A 10 37.35 9.78 -27.45
N ALA A 11 38.56 9.77 -26.87
CA ALA A 11 38.82 9.19 -25.55
C ALA A 11 37.99 9.85 -24.43
N GLY A 12 37.88 11.19 -24.44
CA GLY A 12 37.06 11.93 -23.47
C GLY A 12 35.56 11.64 -23.63
N ARG A 13 35.10 11.49 -24.88
CA ARG A 13 33.70 11.13 -25.19
C ARG A 13 33.37 9.71 -24.73
N ALA A 14 34.30 8.76 -24.92
CA ALA A 14 34.15 7.39 -24.46
C ALA A 14 34.05 7.31 -22.92
N MET A 15 34.90 8.05 -22.21
CA MET A 15 34.86 8.12 -20.74
C MET A 15 33.53 8.70 -20.24
N GLN A 16 33.02 9.76 -20.88
CA GLN A 16 31.73 10.35 -20.49
C GLN A 16 30.55 9.40 -20.74
N LEU A 17 30.60 8.61 -21.81
CA LEU A 17 29.60 7.56 -22.10
C LEU A 17 29.67 6.42 -21.08
N MET A 18 30.87 6.00 -20.67
CA MET A 18 31.04 5.01 -19.61
C MET A 18 30.50 5.52 -18.27
N LYS A 19 30.84 6.75 -17.89
CA LYS A 19 30.33 7.38 -16.66
C LYS A 19 28.80 7.49 -16.65
N LYS A 20 28.18 7.83 -17.78
CA LYS A 20 26.71 7.85 -17.91
C LYS A 20 26.09 6.46 -17.75
N ARG A 21 26.72 5.42 -18.30
CA ARG A 21 26.27 4.03 -18.15
C ARG A 21 26.38 3.57 -16.70
N GLU A 22 27.46 3.91 -16.02
CA GLU A 22 27.68 3.58 -14.61
C GLU A 22 26.63 4.23 -13.70
N ILE A 23 26.36 5.53 -13.89
CA ILE A 23 25.32 6.24 -13.13
C ILE A 23 23.93 5.63 -13.36
N ALA A 24 23.60 5.31 -14.62
CA ALA A 24 22.33 4.68 -14.94
C ALA A 24 22.19 3.27 -14.31
N GLN A 25 23.27 2.50 -14.27
CA GLN A 25 23.29 1.19 -13.60
C GLN A 25 23.10 1.33 -12.09
N GLN A 26 23.80 2.26 -11.45
CA GLN A 26 23.63 2.55 -10.03
C GLN A 26 22.20 3.00 -9.69
N GLU A 27 21.59 3.85 -10.53
CA GLU A 27 20.20 4.28 -10.32
C GLU A 27 19.21 3.12 -10.46
N ILE A 28 19.43 2.21 -11.42
CA ILE A 28 18.63 1.00 -11.58
C ILE A 28 18.78 0.08 -10.37
N GLU A 29 20.00 -0.12 -9.87
CA GLU A 29 20.25 -0.93 -8.67
C GLU A 29 19.59 -0.34 -7.43
N LEU A 30 19.67 0.98 -7.24
CA LEU A 30 18.99 1.66 -6.14
C LEU A 30 17.47 1.52 -6.26
N ARG A 31 16.90 1.66 -7.46
CA ARG A 31 15.45 1.45 -7.67
C ARG A 31 15.05 -0.01 -7.44
N LYS A 32 15.87 -0.97 -7.88
CA LYS A 32 15.64 -2.40 -7.60
C LYS A 32 15.66 -2.70 -6.11
N LYS A 33 16.64 -2.16 -5.37
CA LYS A 33 16.70 -2.29 -3.90
C LYS A 33 15.50 -1.65 -3.22
N LYS A 34 15.09 -0.44 -3.64
CA LYS A 34 13.87 0.19 -3.13
C LYS A 34 12.63 -0.67 -3.36
N ILE A 35 12.47 -1.22 -4.57
CA ILE A 35 11.35 -2.12 -4.90
C ILE A 35 11.43 -3.40 -4.08
N GLU A 36 12.60 -4.00 -3.91
CA GLU A 36 12.82 -5.20 -3.09
C GLU A 36 12.50 -4.93 -1.62
N ASP A 37 12.96 -3.82 -1.06
CA ASP A 37 12.67 -3.40 0.30
C ASP A 37 11.17 -3.13 0.49
N ASP A 38 10.53 -2.44 -0.46
CA ASP A 38 9.08 -2.19 -0.47
C ASP A 38 8.28 -3.50 -0.56
N LEU A 39 8.71 -4.45 -1.39
CA LEU A 39 8.12 -5.80 -1.46
C LEU A 39 8.37 -6.61 -0.19
N LYS A 40 9.53 -6.44 0.47
CA LYS A 40 9.88 -7.10 1.73
C LYS A 40 9.06 -6.57 2.91
N ILE A 41 8.48 -5.36 2.83
CA ILE A 41 7.51 -4.86 3.82
C ILE A 41 6.23 -5.72 3.85
N HIS A 42 5.97 -6.51 2.79
CA HIS A 42 4.95 -7.58 2.79
C HIS A 42 5.42 -8.89 3.44
N ASN A 43 6.32 -8.82 4.43
CA ASN A 43 6.49 -9.78 5.53
C ASN A 43 5.17 -9.96 6.35
N ILE A 44 4.05 -10.20 5.68
CA ILE A 44 2.72 -10.45 6.26
C ILE A 44 2.68 -11.86 6.86
N GLU A 45 3.45 -12.78 6.32
CA GLU A 45 3.51 -14.19 6.75
C GLU A 45 3.97 -14.31 8.22
N ASN A 46 5.00 -13.57 8.63
CA ASN A 46 5.47 -13.54 10.02
C ASN A 46 4.61 -12.67 10.96
N LYS A 47 3.87 -11.70 10.41
CA LYS A 47 2.98 -10.84 11.21
C LYS A 47 1.76 -11.63 11.71
N PHE A 48 1.32 -12.67 10.99
CA PHE A 48 0.26 -13.53 11.51
C PHE A 48 0.81 -14.62 12.46
N ALA A 49 1.96 -15.22 12.15
CA ALA A 49 2.49 -16.33 12.97
C ALA A 49 2.98 -15.91 14.38
N THR A 50 3.60 -14.75 14.51
CA THR A 50 4.20 -14.32 15.80
C THR A 50 3.16 -13.81 16.81
N HIS A 51 2.08 -13.19 16.33
CA HIS A 51 1.03 -12.65 17.21
C HIS A 51 0.09 -13.72 17.78
N TYR A 52 -0.11 -14.85 17.07
CA TYR A 52 -0.83 -15.98 17.66
C TYR A 52 -0.05 -16.62 18.80
N ASN A 53 1.28 -16.77 18.66
CA ASN A 53 2.09 -17.42 19.68
C ASN A 53 2.12 -16.63 21.00
N ALA A 54 2.25 -15.30 20.96
CA ALA A 54 2.27 -14.49 22.19
C ALA A 54 0.92 -14.48 22.95
N VAL A 55 -0.20 -14.33 22.22
CA VAL A 55 -1.54 -14.32 22.82
C VAL A 55 -1.94 -15.71 23.32
N GLU A 56 -1.63 -16.76 22.54
CA GLU A 56 -1.90 -18.15 22.93
C GLU A 56 -1.02 -18.56 24.11
N GLN A 57 0.25 -18.15 24.14
CA GLN A 57 1.12 -18.38 25.29
C GLN A 57 0.64 -17.61 26.53
N GLN A 58 0.15 -16.38 26.40
CA GLN A 58 -0.46 -15.63 27.50
C GLN A 58 -1.73 -16.31 28.02
N LEU A 59 -2.60 -16.79 27.12
CA LEU A 59 -3.78 -17.56 27.48
C LEU A 59 -3.42 -18.87 28.17
N LYS A 60 -2.46 -19.63 27.63
CA LYS A 60 -1.95 -20.90 28.18
C LYS A 60 -1.32 -20.70 29.56
N THR A 61 -0.40 -19.74 29.71
CA THR A 61 0.24 -19.43 31.00
C THR A 61 -0.77 -18.94 32.04
N SER A 62 -1.74 -18.11 31.63
CA SER A 62 -2.80 -17.62 32.52
C SER A 62 -3.90 -18.65 32.81
N THR A 63 -3.86 -19.82 32.16
CA THR A 63 -4.79 -20.96 32.40
C THR A 63 -4.09 -22.18 33.02
N ILE A 64 -2.85 -22.04 33.50
CA ILE A 64 -2.22 -23.08 34.33
C ILE A 64 -2.92 -23.08 35.70
N GLY A 65 -3.99 -23.87 35.83
CA GLY A 65 -4.84 -24.00 37.01
C GLY A 65 -6.21 -24.59 36.67
N LEU A 66 -7.00 -24.99 37.68
CA LEU A 66 -8.38 -25.42 37.46
C LEU A 66 -9.23 -24.18 37.13
N VAL A 67 -9.38 -23.91 35.83
CA VAL A 67 -10.17 -22.77 35.33
C VAL A 67 -11.51 -23.31 34.84
N THR A 68 -12.60 -22.66 35.24
CA THR A 68 -13.94 -23.00 34.73
C THR A 68 -14.10 -22.51 33.29
N LEU A 69 -14.95 -23.19 32.50
CA LEU A 69 -15.19 -22.83 31.09
C LEU A 69 -15.60 -21.36 30.92
N ASN A 70 -16.32 -20.79 31.90
CA ASN A 70 -16.78 -19.41 31.87
C ASN A 70 -15.61 -18.42 32.03
N GLU A 71 -14.66 -18.70 32.91
CA GLU A 71 -13.46 -17.86 33.11
C GLU A 71 -12.55 -17.88 31.87
N MET A 72 -12.46 -19.03 31.19
CA MET A 72 -11.67 -19.16 29.97
C MET A 72 -12.28 -18.37 28.80
N LYS A 73 -13.61 -18.40 28.67
CA LYS A 73 -14.35 -17.57 27.69
C LYS A 73 -14.21 -16.09 27.99
N ALA A 74 -14.38 -15.67 29.24
CA ALA A 74 -14.24 -14.28 29.64
C ALA A 74 -12.84 -13.73 29.34
N LYS A 75 -11.78 -14.50 29.60
CA LYS A 75 -10.39 -14.11 29.26
C LYS A 75 -10.21 -13.96 27.75
N GLN A 76 -10.74 -14.88 26.95
CA GLN A 76 -10.66 -14.82 25.49
C GLN A 76 -11.39 -13.60 24.93
N GLU A 77 -12.62 -13.34 25.38
CA GLU A 77 -13.43 -12.20 24.96
C GLU A 77 -12.76 -10.86 25.31
N ASN A 78 -12.19 -10.75 26.52
CA ASN A 78 -11.48 -9.54 26.93
C ASN A 78 -10.28 -9.23 26.03
N ILE A 79 -9.48 -10.23 25.68
CA ILE A 79 -8.32 -10.06 24.81
C ILE A 79 -8.75 -9.64 23.40
N VAL A 80 -9.81 -10.27 22.86
CA VAL A 80 -10.35 -9.90 21.54
C VAL A 80 -10.86 -8.45 21.56
N LYS A 81 -11.62 -8.08 22.59
CA LYS A 81 -12.18 -6.73 22.75
C LYS A 81 -11.10 -5.66 22.90
N GLU A 82 -10.03 -5.92 23.65
CA GLU A 82 -8.89 -5.01 23.76
C GLU A 82 -8.18 -4.80 22.41
N ARG A 83 -8.01 -5.88 21.64
CA ARG A 83 -7.43 -5.80 20.30
C ARG A 83 -8.30 -5.00 19.34
N GLU A 84 -9.61 -5.27 19.33
CA GLU A 84 -10.57 -4.53 18.52
C GLU A 84 -10.58 -3.04 18.87
N ARG A 85 -10.58 -2.71 20.16
CA ARG A 85 -10.46 -1.31 20.64
C ARG A 85 -9.18 -0.64 20.15
N LYS A 86 -8.05 -1.35 20.21
CA LYS A 86 -6.76 -0.83 19.74
C LYS A 86 -6.75 -0.62 18.22
N LEU A 87 -7.35 -1.52 17.46
CA LEU A 87 -7.51 -1.35 16.01
C LEU A 87 -8.42 -0.17 15.68
N ALA A 88 -9.59 -0.09 16.32
CA ALA A 88 -10.53 1.02 16.13
C ALA A 88 -9.95 2.38 16.55
N GLN A 89 -9.08 2.43 17.57
CA GLN A 89 -8.37 3.66 17.92
C GLN A 89 -7.35 4.05 16.85
N LYS A 90 -6.54 3.09 16.38
CA LYS A 90 -5.55 3.33 15.32
C LYS A 90 -6.19 3.77 14.01
N GLU A 91 -7.35 3.22 13.66
CA GLU A 91 -8.10 3.62 12.47
C GLU A 91 -8.66 5.04 12.61
N ARG A 92 -9.25 5.38 13.77
CA ARG A 92 -9.71 6.75 14.05
C ARG A 92 -8.58 7.78 13.99
N GLU A 93 -7.42 7.48 14.55
CA GLU A 93 -6.25 8.39 14.49
C GLU A 93 -5.79 8.62 13.05
N LYS A 94 -5.71 7.56 12.24
CA LYS A 94 -5.36 7.67 10.81
C LYS A 94 -6.39 8.44 10.01
N GLU A 95 -7.67 8.27 10.31
CA GLU A 95 -8.76 8.98 9.65
C GLU A 95 -8.70 10.48 9.98
N GLN A 96 -8.51 10.83 11.26
CA GLN A 96 -8.33 12.22 11.68
C GLN A 96 -7.10 12.87 11.03
N GLU A 97 -6.00 12.15 10.89
CA GLU A 97 -4.80 12.65 10.21
C GLU A 97 -5.09 12.96 8.72
N LYS A 98 -5.80 12.07 8.04
CA LYS A 98 -6.22 12.28 6.64
C LYS A 98 -7.16 13.47 6.51
N GLU A 99 -8.14 13.61 7.41
CA GLU A 99 -9.08 14.72 7.42
C GLU A 99 -8.35 16.06 7.60
N ARG A 100 -7.42 16.14 8.56
CA ARG A 100 -6.59 17.34 8.78
C ARG A 100 -5.74 17.70 7.55
N ALA A 101 -5.17 16.70 6.87
CA ALA A 101 -4.40 16.93 5.65
C ALA A 101 -5.27 17.48 4.50
N LEU A 102 -6.48 16.94 4.34
CA LEU A 102 -7.45 17.45 3.34
C LEU A 102 -7.92 18.87 3.67
N ALA A 103 -8.24 19.13 4.94
CA ALA A 103 -8.65 20.45 5.40
C ALA A 103 -7.55 21.51 5.21
N ALA A 104 -6.29 21.18 5.51
CA ALA A 104 -5.15 22.06 5.28
C ALA A 104 -4.99 22.41 3.79
N LYS A 105 -5.11 21.41 2.91
CA LYS A 105 -5.03 21.59 1.45
C LYS A 105 -6.18 22.45 0.92
N GLN A 106 -7.40 22.27 1.43
CA GLN A 106 -8.54 23.10 1.06
C GLN A 106 -8.39 24.54 1.56
N ALA A 107 -7.89 24.74 2.78
CA ALA A 107 -7.65 26.07 3.34
C ALA A 107 -6.59 26.84 2.53
N GLU A 108 -5.53 26.18 2.08
CA GLU A 108 -4.52 26.79 1.20
C GLU A 108 -5.12 27.22 -0.14
N LYS A 109 -5.89 26.34 -0.79
CA LYS A 109 -6.61 26.67 -2.03
C LYS A 109 -7.55 27.86 -1.86
N ASN A 110 -8.29 27.91 -0.75
CA ASN A 110 -9.21 29.02 -0.47
C ASN A 110 -8.48 30.32 -0.19
N LYS A 111 -7.31 30.28 0.47
CA LYS A 111 -6.45 31.45 0.64
C LYS A 111 -5.94 31.98 -0.71
N GLN A 112 -5.47 31.08 -1.59
CA GLN A 112 -5.03 31.45 -2.94
C GLN A 112 -6.17 32.07 -3.75
N LYS A 113 -7.38 31.47 -3.72
CA LYS A 113 -8.57 32.03 -4.37
C LYS A 113 -8.91 33.44 -3.87
N LYS A 114 -8.92 33.64 -2.55
CA LYS A 114 -9.17 34.97 -1.94
C LYS A 114 -8.10 36.00 -2.32
N GLN A 115 -6.83 35.61 -2.40
CA GLN A 115 -5.75 36.50 -2.86
C GLN A 115 -5.94 36.90 -4.32
N ILE A 116 -6.26 35.94 -5.20
CA ILE A 116 -6.52 36.22 -6.62
C ILE A 116 -7.75 37.12 -6.77
N GLN A 117 -8.85 36.82 -6.07
CA GLN A 117 -10.08 37.61 -6.09
C GLN A 117 -9.84 39.05 -5.63
N ALA A 118 -9.04 39.25 -4.57
CA ALA A 118 -8.68 40.58 -4.08
C ALA A 118 -7.80 41.38 -5.07
N LEU A 119 -7.06 40.70 -5.96
CA LEU A 119 -6.20 41.32 -6.97
C LEU A 119 -6.91 41.46 -8.35
N SER A 120 -8.02 40.77 -8.57
CA SER A 120 -8.80 40.85 -9.80
C SER A 120 -9.90 41.91 -9.69
N PHE A 121 -9.85 42.94 -10.54
CA PHE A 121 -10.94 43.90 -10.72
C PHE A 121 -12.06 43.28 -11.56
N ASN A 122 -12.85 42.38 -10.97
CA ASN A 122 -14.17 41.99 -11.50
C ASN A 122 -15.24 42.49 -10.52
N LEU A 123 -15.97 43.53 -10.93
CA LEU A 123 -17.06 44.17 -10.18
C LEU A 123 -18.40 43.42 -10.27
N TYR A 124 -18.39 42.20 -10.81
CA TYR A 124 -19.57 41.35 -11.00
C TYR A 124 -19.26 39.93 -10.54
N GLU A 125 -19.34 39.65 -9.25
CA GLU A 125 -19.47 38.25 -8.79
C GLU A 125 -20.01 38.19 -7.36
N ASP A 126 -21.28 38.56 -7.19
CA ASP A 126 -22.06 38.22 -5.99
C ASP A 126 -23.06 37.07 -6.26
N GLU A 127 -22.95 36.37 -7.40
CA GLU A 127 -23.83 35.23 -7.76
C GLU A 127 -23.04 34.06 -8.37
N ALA A 128 -22.11 33.48 -7.62
CA ALA A 128 -21.63 32.12 -7.91
C ALA A 128 -21.79 31.25 -6.66
N GLU A 129 -23.01 31.23 -6.12
CA GLU A 129 -23.49 30.07 -5.39
C GLU A 129 -23.48 28.87 -6.35
N PHE A 130 -22.74 27.84 -5.94
CA PHE A 130 -23.12 26.44 -6.15
C PHE A 130 -23.10 25.90 -7.59
N LEU A 131 -21.91 25.53 -8.06
CA LEU A 131 -21.76 24.54 -9.14
C LEU A 131 -20.73 23.47 -8.75
N GLU A 132 -21.02 22.73 -7.67
CA GLU A 132 -20.56 21.35 -7.52
C GLU A 132 -21.66 20.43 -8.05
N GLY A 133 -21.55 20.03 -9.32
CA GLY A 133 -22.61 19.26 -9.96
C GLY A 133 -22.21 18.60 -11.28
N GLU A 134 -20.95 18.22 -11.48
CA GLU A 134 -20.57 17.29 -12.55
C GLU A 134 -20.17 15.94 -11.94
N THR A 135 -21.18 15.20 -11.49
CA THR A 135 -21.10 13.74 -11.37
C THR A 135 -21.13 13.17 -12.79
N GLU A 136 -19.96 12.84 -13.31
CA GLU A 136 -19.79 11.99 -14.49
C GLU A 136 -20.58 10.69 -14.29
N LYS A 137 -21.72 10.57 -14.99
CA LYS A 137 -22.42 9.29 -15.20
C LYS A 137 -21.57 8.46 -16.16
N SER A 138 -20.57 7.76 -15.65
CA SER A 138 -19.93 6.67 -16.38
C SER A 138 -20.86 5.45 -16.36
N GLU A 139 -21.26 5.06 -17.56
CA GLU A 139 -22.15 3.98 -17.94
C GLU A 139 -21.93 2.67 -17.15
N ILE A 140 -22.98 2.21 -16.48
CA ILE A 140 -23.07 0.86 -15.93
C ILE A 140 -23.36 -0.08 -17.10
N LEU A 141 -22.31 -0.64 -17.69
CA LEU A 141 -22.42 -1.83 -18.53
C LEU A 141 -22.74 -3.03 -17.62
N LYS A 142 -23.95 -3.55 -17.78
CA LYS A 142 -24.39 -4.83 -17.24
C LYS A 142 -23.68 -5.93 -18.02
N ASP A 143 -22.58 -6.45 -17.49
CA ASP A 143 -22.03 -7.72 -17.95
C ASP A 143 -22.32 -8.84 -16.95
N ASN A 144 -22.94 -9.85 -17.53
CA ASN A 144 -23.53 -11.04 -16.94
C ASN A 144 -22.52 -11.90 -16.18
N ASP A 145 -22.97 -12.43 -15.05
CA ASP A 145 -22.62 -13.72 -14.42
C ASP A 145 -21.32 -14.40 -14.88
N ILE A 146 -20.24 -14.19 -14.13
CA ILE A 146 -19.08 -15.11 -14.13
C ILE A 146 -18.91 -15.63 -12.70
N GLY A 147 -19.56 -16.76 -12.43
CA GLY A 147 -19.31 -17.55 -11.22
C GLY A 147 -17.85 -18.04 -11.14
N PRO A 148 -17.36 -18.42 -9.95
CA PRO A 148 -15.97 -18.82 -9.76
C PRO A 148 -15.64 -20.09 -10.55
N ILE A 149 -14.65 -20.01 -11.44
CA ILE A 149 -14.10 -21.16 -12.16
C ILE A 149 -13.34 -22.05 -11.16
N ILE A 150 -13.98 -23.11 -10.69
CA ILE A 150 -13.32 -24.17 -9.91
C ILE A 150 -12.46 -24.98 -10.88
N LYS A 151 -11.15 -24.69 -10.91
CA LYS A 151 -10.18 -25.54 -11.62
C LYS A 151 -10.04 -26.87 -10.89
N LYS A 152 -10.65 -27.93 -11.43
CA LYS A 152 -10.46 -29.30 -10.94
C LYS A 152 -8.99 -29.70 -11.15
N ILE A 153 -8.24 -29.82 -10.05
CA ILE A 153 -6.92 -30.46 -10.06
C ILE A 153 -7.14 -31.94 -10.39
N LYS A 154 -6.74 -32.38 -11.59
CA LYS A 154 -6.63 -33.81 -11.88
C LYS A 154 -5.58 -34.39 -10.94
N LYS A 155 -5.98 -35.28 -10.03
CA LYS A 155 -5.05 -36.13 -9.29
C LYS A 155 -4.30 -36.96 -10.33
N ASN A 156 -3.04 -36.64 -10.59
CA ASN A 156 -2.17 -37.55 -11.33
C ASN A 156 -1.95 -38.78 -10.44
N THR A 157 -2.65 -39.86 -10.75
CA THR A 157 -2.39 -41.21 -10.23
C THR A 157 -1.09 -41.72 -10.84
N ARG A 158 0.04 -41.15 -10.41
CA ARG A 158 1.36 -41.71 -10.68
C ARG A 158 2.29 -41.61 -9.47
N CYS A 159 1.74 -41.85 -8.28
CA CYS A 159 2.52 -42.39 -7.17
C CYS A 159 2.62 -43.92 -7.37
N ARG A 160 3.36 -44.37 -8.39
CA ARG A 160 3.94 -45.71 -8.34
C ARG A 160 5.23 -45.57 -7.56
N TYR A 161 5.15 -45.76 -6.26
CA TYR A 161 6.27 -46.26 -5.49
C TYR A 161 6.78 -47.49 -6.24
N LYS A 162 7.96 -47.38 -6.86
CA LYS A 162 8.72 -48.55 -7.26
C LYS A 162 9.12 -49.22 -5.95
N PHE A 163 8.36 -50.23 -5.55
CA PHE A 163 8.84 -51.20 -4.58
C PHE A 163 10.07 -51.85 -5.20
N LEU A 164 11.19 -51.76 -4.49
CA LEU A 164 12.38 -52.54 -4.77
C LEU A 164 12.03 -54.02 -4.57
N THR A 165 12.34 -54.82 -5.57
CA THR A 165 12.61 -56.26 -5.47
C THR A 165 13.85 -56.53 -6.28
#